data_AF-A0A6J7C6L9-F1
#
_entry.id   AF-A0A6J7C6L9-F1
#
_cell.length_a   1.000
_cell.length_b   1.000
_cell.length_c   1.000
_cell.angle_alpha   90.00
_cell.angle_beta   90.00
_cell.angle_gamma   90.00
#
_symmetry.space_group_name_H-M   'P 1'
#
loop_
_entity.id
_entity.type
_entity.pdbx_description
1 polymer ?
#
loop_
_entity_poly.entity_id
_entity_poly.type
_entity_poly.pdbx_seq_one_letter_code
_entity_poly.pdbx_strand_id
1 'polypeptide(L)'
;MLLLDEATSSVDALTEVRLTRALERLARGRTTIAIAHRLSTAARADRVLVLDRGRLVEDGPHRVLIEAGGVYSRMYESWVAATTSTD
;
A
#
# COMPACT_ATOMS: atom_id res chain seq x y z
N MET A 1 14.72 -3.52 11.70
CA MET A 1 13.26 -3.49 11.56
C MET A 1 12.82 -2.05 11.39
N LEU A 2 11.89 -1.77 10.46
CA LEU A 2 11.29 -0.46 10.25
C LEU A 2 9.77 -0.56 10.44
N LEU A 3 9.18 0.44 11.11
CA LEU A 3 7.73 0.60 11.24
C LEU A 3 7.38 1.99 10.70
N LEU A 4 6.53 2.04 9.69
CA LEU A 4 6.13 3.26 9.01
C LEU A 4 4.61 3.45 9.18
N ASP A 5 4.22 4.61 9.69
CA ASP A 5 2.84 5.06 9.69
C ASP A 5 2.70 6.13 8.61
N GLU A 6 2.15 5.75 7.45
CA GLU A 6 2.27 6.56 6.23
C GLU A 6 1.26 7.72 6.21
N ALA A 7 1.49 8.72 7.05
CA ALA A 7 0.77 9.99 7.04
C ALA A 7 1.49 11.04 6.17
N THR A 8 1.55 10.81 4.85
CA THR A 8 2.02 11.82 3.89
C THR A 8 0.83 12.56 3.26
N SER A 9 0.22 13.46 4.03
CA SER A 9 -0.73 14.43 3.49
C SER A 9 -0.05 15.81 3.39
N SER A 10 -0.05 16.40 2.18
CA SER A 10 0.43 17.75 1.80
C SER A 10 1.83 17.91 1.17
N VAL A 11 2.40 16.86 0.59
CA VAL A 11 3.67 16.97 -0.18
C VAL A 11 3.41 17.00 -1.68
N ASP A 12 4.19 17.79 -2.43
CA ASP A 12 4.11 17.82 -3.90
C ASP A 12 4.55 16.50 -4.54
N ALA A 13 4.07 16.23 -5.76
CA ALA A 13 4.29 14.95 -6.45
C ALA A 13 5.79 14.60 -6.65
N LEU A 14 6.66 15.58 -6.87
CA LEU A 14 8.09 15.33 -7.05
C LEU A 14 8.75 14.93 -5.73
N THR A 15 8.38 15.61 -4.64
CA THR A 15 8.87 15.28 -3.30
C THR A 15 8.36 13.92 -2.85
N GLU A 16 7.13 13.55 -3.20
CA GLU A 16 6.59 12.23 -2.91
C GLU A 16 7.44 11.13 -3.58
N VAL A 17 7.74 11.25 -4.87
CA VAL A 17 8.60 10.29 -5.58
C VAL A 17 9.98 10.16 -4.92
N ARG A 18 10.56 11.28 -4.47
CA ARG A 18 11.86 11.28 -3.77
C ARG A 18 11.78 10.57 -2.42
N LEU A 19 10.72 10.83 -1.65
CA LEU A 19 10.48 10.21 -0.36
C LEU A 19 10.27 8.70 -0.50
N THR A 20 9.41 8.26 -1.43
CA THR A 20 9.17 6.84 -1.71
C THR A 20 10.47 6.13 -2.07
N ARG A 21 11.28 6.70 -2.96
CA ARG A 21 12.59 6.12 -3.31
C ARG A 21 13.53 6.06 -2.11
N ALA A 22 13.52 7.05 -1.23
CA ALA A 22 14.36 7.04 -0.03
C ALA A 22 13.91 5.93 0.96
N LEU A 23 12.61 5.79 1.18
CA LEU A 23 12.02 4.75 2.02
C LEU A 23 12.31 3.35 1.45
N GLU A 24 12.18 3.16 0.14
CA GLU A 24 12.55 1.89 -0.53
C GLU A 24 14.02 1.55 -0.30
N ARG A 25 14.93 2.52 -0.46
CA ARG A 25 16.35 2.28 -0.19
C ARG A 25 16.62 1.90 1.27
N LEU A 26 15.91 2.52 2.21
CA LEU A 26 16.02 2.23 3.64
C LEU A 26 15.44 0.86 4.02
N ALA A 27 14.38 0.42 3.33
CA ALA A 27 13.72 -0.86 3.55
C ALA A 27 14.53 -2.06 3.08
N ARG A 28 15.44 -1.88 2.09
CA ARG A 28 16.26 -2.99 1.57
C ARG A 28 17.07 -3.68 2.67
N GLY A 29 16.96 -5.01 2.72
CA GLY A 29 17.63 -5.84 3.70
C GLY A 29 17.07 -5.72 5.12
N ARG A 30 15.88 -5.12 5.29
CA ARG A 30 15.23 -4.95 6.59
C ARG A 30 13.77 -5.38 6.51
N THR A 31 13.31 -6.09 7.53
CA THR A 31 11.87 -6.26 7.75
C THR A 31 11.22 -4.90 7.95
N THR A 32 10.30 -4.54 7.07
CA THR A 32 9.61 -3.25 7.05
C THR A 32 8.11 -3.52 7.13
N ILE A 33 7.46 -2.90 8.11
CA ILE A 33 6.00 -2.93 8.25
C ILE A 33 5.52 -1.50 7.98
N ALA A 34 4.58 -1.35 7.06
CA ALA A 34 4.00 -0.06 6.70
C ALA A 34 2.48 -0.12 6.80
N ILE A 35 1.89 0.89 7.44
CA ILE A 35 0.45 1.12 7.44
C ILE A 35 0.13 1.94 6.19
N ALA A 36 -0.28 1.26 5.12
CA ALA A 36 -0.51 1.87 3.83
C ALA A 36 -1.78 2.73 3.83
N HIS A 37 -1.64 4.03 3.63
CA HIS A 37 -2.76 4.94 3.36
C HIS A 37 -3.07 5.08 1.86
N ARG A 38 -2.15 4.63 1.00
CA ARG A 38 -2.31 4.56 -0.46
C ARG A 38 -2.25 3.11 -0.91
N LEU A 39 -3.18 2.71 -1.78
CA LEU A 39 -3.18 1.34 -2.30
C LEU A 39 -2.02 1.06 -3.26
N SER A 40 -1.40 2.10 -3.84
CA SER A 40 -0.14 1.96 -4.58
C SER A 40 1.01 1.48 -3.70
N THR A 41 1.10 1.91 -2.43
CA THR A 41 2.08 1.39 -1.46
C THR A 41 1.81 -0.09 -1.18
N ALA A 42 0.56 -0.42 -0.85
CA ALA A 42 0.16 -1.80 -0.56
C ALA A 42 0.45 -2.73 -1.76
N ALA A 43 0.20 -2.27 -3.00
CA ALA A 43 0.44 -3.06 -4.20
C ALA A 43 1.92 -3.36 -4.48
N ARG A 44 2.85 -2.53 -3.98
CA ARG A 44 4.31 -2.73 -4.11
C ARG A 44 4.91 -3.60 -3.00
N ALA A 45 4.15 -3.91 -1.94
CA ALA A 45 4.65 -4.69 -0.83
C ALA A 45 4.81 -6.16 -1.19
N ASP A 46 5.79 -6.84 -0.58
CA ASP A 46 5.98 -8.28 -0.74
C ASP A 46 4.76 -9.08 -0.24
N ARG A 47 4.07 -8.55 0.78
CA ARG A 47 2.90 -9.14 1.43
C ARG A 47 1.99 -8.04 1.97
N VAL A 48 0.69 -8.22 1.82
CA VAL A 48 -0.38 -7.32 2.28
C VAL A 48 -1.20 -8.04 3.34
N LEU A 49 -1.49 -7.32 4.42
CA LEU A 49 -2.32 -7.77 5.53
C LEU A 49 -3.54 -6.85 5.62
N VAL A 50 -4.73 -7.39 5.44
CA VAL A 50 -5.98 -6.60 5.52
C VAL A 50 -6.62 -6.82 6.87
N LEU A 51 -6.88 -5.71 7.57
CA LEU A 51 -7.58 -5.71 8.84
C LEU A 51 -9.01 -5.18 8.65
N ASP A 52 -10.01 -5.93 9.10
CA ASP A 52 -11.39 -5.46 9.28
C ASP A 52 -11.80 -5.62 10.75
N ARG A 53 -12.26 -4.55 11.37
CA ARG A 53 -12.72 -4.52 12.79
C ARG A 53 -11.76 -5.23 13.75
N GLY A 54 -10.45 -4.95 13.60
CA GLY A 54 -9.40 -5.51 14.46
C GLY A 54 -9.05 -6.97 14.19
N ARG A 55 -9.53 -7.57 13.09
CA ARG A 55 -9.22 -8.95 12.69
C ARG A 55 -8.50 -8.98 11.35
N LEU A 56 -7.50 -9.84 11.24
CA LEU A 56 -6.87 -10.16 9.96
C LEU A 56 -7.85 -10.97 9.11
N VAL A 57 -8.32 -10.37 8.02
CA VAL A 57 -9.31 -10.98 7.11
C VAL A 57 -8.68 -11.49 5.82
N GLU A 58 -7.57 -10.89 5.38
CA GLU A 58 -6.82 -11.35 4.22
C GLU A 58 -5.32 -11.15 4.43
N ASP A 59 -4.55 -12.05 3.81
CA ASP A 59 -3.11 -12.12 3.98
C ASP A 59 -2.47 -12.76 2.74
N GLY A 60 -1.66 -11.99 2.01
CA GLY A 60 -0.96 -12.50 0.84
C GLY A 60 -0.31 -11.42 -0.01
N PRO A 61 0.43 -11.80 -1.07
CA PRO A 61 0.96 -10.83 -2.03
C PRO A 61 -0.19 -10.20 -2.82
N HIS A 62 -0.02 -8.94 -3.23
CA HIS A 62 -1.00 -8.16 -3.99
C HIS A 62 -1.72 -8.98 -5.08
N ARG A 63 -0.95 -9.63 -5.96
CA ARG A 63 -1.50 -10.44 -7.07
C ARG A 63 -2.50 -11.51 -6.63
N VAL A 64 -2.22 -12.21 -5.54
CA VAL A 64 -3.08 -13.30 -5.03
C VAL A 64 -4.37 -12.73 -4.44
N LEU A 65 -4.27 -11.60 -3.73
CA LEU A 65 -5.44 -10.97 -3.12
C LEU A 65 -6.37 -10.32 -4.14
N ILE A 66 -5.83 -9.80 -5.25
CA ILE A 66 -6.63 -9.34 -6.39
C ILE A 66 -7.37 -10.52 -7.02
N GLU A 67 -6.66 -11.62 -7.34
CA GLU A 67 -7.26 -12.81 -7.93
C GLU A 67 -8.34 -13.45 -7.04
N ALA A 68 -8.20 -13.33 -5.71
CA ALA A 68 -9.15 -13.85 -4.75
C ALA A 68 -10.49 -13.07 -4.71
N GLY A 69 -10.57 -11.85 -5.27
CA GLY A 69 -11.81 -11.06 -5.31
C GLY A 69 -12.32 -10.60 -3.93
N GLY A 70 -11.42 -10.55 -2.94
CA GLY A 70 -11.73 -10.24 -1.54
C GLY A 70 -12.01 -8.76 -1.25
N VAL A 71 -11.94 -8.38 0.03
CA VAL A 71 -12.00 -6.98 0.50
C VAL A 71 -10.90 -6.17 -0.17
N TYR A 72 -9.69 -6.72 -0.23
CA TYR A 72 -8.56 -6.07 -0.87
C TYR A 72 -8.83 -5.71 -2.35
N SER A 73 -9.34 -6.67 -3.14
CA SER A 73 -9.65 -6.44 -4.56
C SER A 73 -10.65 -5.30 -4.74
N ARG A 74 -11.73 -5.28 -3.95
CA ARG A 74 -12.74 -4.23 -4.02
C ARG A 74 -12.20 -2.85 -3.64
N MET A 75 -11.34 -2.77 -2.62
CA MET A 75 -10.64 -1.54 -2.27
C MET A 75 -9.77 -1.06 -3.43
N TYR A 76 -9.01 -1.97 -4.04
CA TYR A 76 -8.11 -1.68 -5.16
C TYR A 76 -8.86 -1.20 -6.41
N GLU A 77 -9.92 -1.89 -6.80
CA GLU A 77 -10.80 -1.50 -7.92
C GLU A 77 -11.39 -0.11 -7.71
N SER A 78 -11.88 0.19 -6.50
CA SER A 78 -12.42 1.51 -6.16
C SER A 78 -11.37 2.61 -6.27
N TRP A 79 -10.14 2.34 -5.83
CA TRP A 79 -9.02 3.28 -5.93
C TRP A 79 -8.57 3.51 -7.38
N VAL A 80 -8.51 2.45 -8.20
CA VAL A 80 -8.20 2.56 -9.64
C VAL A 80 -9.26 3.41 -10.33
N ALA A 81 -10.55 3.11 -10.12
CA ALA A 81 -11.64 3.87 -10.71
C ALA A 81 -11.58 5.36 -10.34
N ALA A 82 -11.29 5.69 -9.08
CA ALA A 82 -11.12 7.08 -8.64
C ALA A 82 -9.91 7.76 -9.30
N THR A 83 -8.77 7.07 -9.43
CA THR A 83 -7.54 7.63 -10.01
C THR A 83 -7.62 7.79 -11.53
N THR A 84 -8.33 6.89 -12.24
CA THR A 84 -8.50 6.95 -13.70
C THR A 84 -9.56 7.99 -14.12
N SER A 85 -10.45 8.40 -13.22
CA SER A 85 -11.49 9.41 -13.52
C SER A 85 -10.97 10.87 -13.54
N THR A 86 -9.67 11.08 -13.34
CA THR A 86 -9.02 12.41 -13.30
C THR A 86 -8.28 12.78 -14.59
N ASP A 87 -8.35 11.96 -15.65
CA ASP A 87 -7.86 12.32 -16.99
C ASP A 87 -8.96 12.96 -17.86
#